data_AF-A0A952BEP9-F1
#
_entry.id   AF-A0A952BEP9-F1
#
_cell.length_a   1.000
_cell.length_b   1.000
_cell.length_c   1.000
_cell.angle_alpha   90.00
_cell.angle_beta   90.00
_cell.angle_gamma   90.00
#
_symmetry.space_group_name_H-M   'P 1'
#
loop_
_entity.id
_entity.type
_entity.pdbx_description
1 polymer ?
#
loop_
_entity_poly.entity_id
_entity_poly.type
_entity_poly.pdbx_seq_one_letter_code
_entity_poly.pdbx_strand_id
1 'polypeptide(L)' 'MVILFPENPFDNLSWGKGSSLIFKAALYQLKPVFVVCSCPPKDCPDYRVLSSTIYGVSGYWVVPHPVSDGGLCDDEF' A
#
# COMPACT_ATOMS: atom_id res chain seq x y z
N MET A 1 -4.71 7.13 -7.95
CA MET A 1 -3.75 6.01 -8.00
C MET A 1 -2.36 6.59 -7.84
N VAL A 2 -1.54 6.04 -6.94
CA VAL A 2 -0.16 6.49 -6.70
C VAL A 2 0.78 5.30 -6.90
N ILE A 3 1.87 5.50 -7.63
CA ILE A 3 2.96 4.53 -7.75
C ILE A 3 4.15 5.09 -6.96
N LEU A 4 4.63 4.33 -5.97
CA LEU A 4 5.74 4.71 -5.11
C LEU A 4 6.95 3.84 -5.36
N PHE A 5 8.11 4.51 -5.40
CA PHE A 5 9.42 3.90 -5.41
C PHE A 5 10.07 4.21 -4.05
N PRO A 6 10.27 3.19 -3.19
CA PRO A 6 11.07 3.33 -1.98
C PRO A 6 12.50 3.78 -2.32
N GLU A 7 13.22 4.33 -1.34
CA GLU A 7 14.64 4.68 -1.53
C GLU A 7 15.49 3.42 -1.71
N ASN A 8 15.15 2.35 -0.98
CA ASN A 8 15.70 1.02 -1.19
C ASN A 8 14.56 0.02 -1.39
N PRO A 9 14.36 -0.50 -2.62
CA PRO A 9 13.29 -1.45 -2.93
C PRO A 9 13.62 -2.91 -2.57
N PHE A 10 14.80 -3.19 -2.01
CA PHE A 10 15.30 -4.53 -1.67
C PHE A 10 15.09 -4.88 -0.17
N ASP A 11 15.76 -5.94 0.31
CA ASP A 11 15.56 -6.69 1.58
C ASP A 11 15.29 -5.88 2.86
N ASN A 12 15.65 -4.60 2.91
CA ASN A 12 15.35 -3.70 4.03
C ASN A 12 14.64 -2.45 3.52
N LEU A 13 13.43 -2.66 2.99
CA LEU A 13 12.55 -1.65 2.39
C LEU A 13 12.67 -0.28 3.08
N SER A 14 13.49 0.62 2.51
CA SER A 14 13.78 1.91 3.15
C SER A 14 12.95 3.00 2.50
N TRP A 15 12.28 3.77 3.34
CA TRP A 15 11.37 4.82 2.89
C TRP A 15 11.97 6.19 3.15
N GLY A 16 12.13 6.96 2.08
CA GLY A 16 12.45 8.37 2.19
C GLY A 16 11.34 9.14 2.89
N LYS A 17 11.66 10.35 3.37
CA LYS A 17 10.67 11.25 4.01
C LYS A 17 9.50 11.56 3.06
N GLY A 18 9.78 11.78 1.78
CA GLY A 18 8.76 12.05 0.76
C GLY A 18 7.87 10.84 0.49
N SER A 19 8.47 9.68 0.22
CA SER A 19 7.75 8.42 -0.02
C SER A 19 6.87 8.04 1.17
N SER A 20 7.40 8.19 2.40
CA SER A 20 6.66 7.96 3.65
C SER A 20 5.46 8.89 3.79
N LEU A 21 5.63 10.18 3.48
CA LEU A 21 4.56 11.17 3.56
C LEU A 21 3.43 10.84 2.58
N ILE A 22 3.77 10.55 1.32
CA ILE A 22 2.79 10.22 0.29
C ILE A 22 2.07 8.91 0.62
N PHE A 23 2.80 7.89 1.09
CA PHE A 23 2.23 6.62 1.50
C PHE A 23 1.17 6.82 2.60
N LYS A 24 1.51 7.54 3.67
CA LYS A 24 0.59 7.86 4.76
C LYS A 24 -0.61 8.70 4.30
N ALA A 25 -0.36 9.71 3.48
CA ALA A 25 -1.42 10.58 2.96
C ALA A 25 -2.40 9.79 2.06
N ALA A 26 -1.91 8.86 1.25
CA ALA A 26 -2.75 8.01 0.41
C ALA A 26 -3.59 7.04 1.24
N LEU A 27 -3.01 6.41 2.26
CA LEU A 27 -3.76 5.57 3.20
C LEU A 27 -4.85 6.35 3.93
N TYR A 28 -4.53 7.55 4.43
CA TYR A 28 -5.50 8.43 5.10
C TYR A 28 -6.67 8.84 4.18
N GLN A 29 -6.40 8.99 2.88
CA GLN A 29 -7.43 9.31 1.88
C GLN A 29 -8.12 8.07 1.30
N LEU A 30 -7.89 6.89 1.87
CA LEU A 30 -8.43 5.61 1.39
C LEU A 30 -8.10 5.33 -0.09
N LYS A 31 -6.92 5.75 -0.55
CA LYS A 31 -6.46 5.55 -1.93
C LYS A 31 -5.49 4.39 -2.01
N PRO A 32 -5.70 3.42 -2.92
CA PRO A 32 -4.73 2.36 -3.19
C PRO A 32 -3.39 2.92 -3.70
N VAL A 33 -2.31 2.33 -3.22
CA VAL A 33 -0.92 2.65 -3.58
C VAL A 33 -0.25 1.43 -4.16
N PHE A 34 0.44 1.56 -5.29
CA PHE A 34 1.33 0.51 -5.78
C PHE A 34 2.76 0.83 -5.36
N VAL A 35 3.40 -0.10 -4.66
CA VAL A 35 4.78 0.03 -4.19
C VAL A 35 5.66 -0.88 -5.02
N VAL A 36 6.64 -0.29 -5.70
CA VAL A 36 7.62 -1.03 -6.51
C VAL A 36 8.74 -1.51 -5.58
N CYS A 37 8.67 -2.77 -5.18
CA CYS A 37 9.65 -3.41 -4.30
C CYS A 37 9.67 -4.93 -4.48
N SER A 38 10.80 -5.54 -4.10
CA SER A 38 11.02 -6.99 -4.20
C SER A 38 10.44 -7.76 -3.01
N CYS A 39 10.27 -7.09 -1.86
CA CYS A 39 9.70 -7.65 -0.65
C CYS A 39 8.37 -6.97 -0.33
N PRO A 40 7.37 -7.70 0.23
CA PRO A 40 6.09 -7.10 0.58
C PRO A 40 6.27 -6.03 1.67
N PRO A 41 5.55 -4.89 1.58
CA PRO A 41 5.36 -3.99 2.71
C PRO A 41 4.82 -4.76 3.93
N LYS A 42 5.17 -4.31 5.14
CA LYS A 42 4.76 -4.97 6.39
C LYS A 42 3.24 -5.03 6.50
N ASP A 43 2.70 -6.20 6.83
CA ASP A 43 1.27 -6.34 7.09
C ASP A 43 0.79 -5.44 8.24
N CYS A 44 -0.39 -4.86 8.07
CA CYS A 44 -1.00 -3.93 9.00
C CYS A 44 -2.52 -4.09 8.98
N PRO A 45 -3.24 -3.98 10.11
CA PRO A 45 -4.71 -4.04 10.12
C PRO A 45 -5.39 -2.96 9.27
N ASP A 46 -4.69 -1.86 8.99
CA ASP A 46 -5.24 -0.70 8.27
C ASP A 46 -5.30 -0.90 6.74
N TYR A 47 -4.60 -1.91 6.20
CA TYR A 47 -4.56 -2.18 4.77
C TYR A 47 -4.19 -3.63 4.46
N ARG A 48 -4.59 -4.10 3.28
CA ARG A 48 -4.13 -5.38 2.72
C ARG A 48 -3.02 -5.17 1.70
N VAL A 49 -2.10 -6.12 1.63
CA VAL A 49 -0.99 -6.15 0.67
C VAL A 49 -1.25 -7.23 -0.38
N LEU A 50 -1.21 -6.88 -1.67
CA LEU A 50 -1.45 -7.80 -2.79
C LEU A 50 -0.32 -7.71 -3.79
N SER A 51 0.35 -8.82 -4.10
CA SER A 51 1.37 -8.84 -5.15
C SER A 51 0.73 -8.61 -6.53
N SER A 52 1.41 -7.84 -7.39
CA SER A 52 0.95 -7.59 -8.75
C SER A 52 2.10 -7.12 -9.66
N THR A 53 1.77 -6.89 -10.92
CA THR A 53 2.69 -6.36 -11.94
C THR A 53 1.96 -5.28 -12.73
N ILE A 54 2.54 -4.09 -12.81
CA ILE A 54 2.00 -2.95 -13.56
C ILE A 54 3.01 -2.55 -14.62
N TYR A 55 2.60 -2.53 -15.89
CA TYR A 55 3.47 -2.19 -17.03
C TYR A 55 4.81 -2.95 -17.05
N GLY A 56 4.79 -4.23 -16.64
CA GLY A 56 5.99 -5.08 -16.56
C GLY A 56 6.85 -4.86 -15.30
N VAL A 57 6.45 -3.98 -14.39
CA VAL A 57 7.13 -3.73 -13.12
C VAL A 57 6.43 -4.47 -11.99
N SER A 58 7.16 -5.37 -11.32
CA SER A 58 6.67 -6.13 -10.17
C SER A 58 6.62 -5.27 -8.90
N GLY A 59 5.65 -5.55 -8.06
CA GLY A 59 5.49 -4.87 -6.78
C GLY A 59 4.24 -5.31 -6.04
N TYR A 60 3.77 -4.44 -5.15
CA TYR A 60 2.66 -4.75 -4.26
C TYR A 60 1.66 -3.60 -4.22
N TRP A 61 0.39 -3.92 -4.37
CA TRP A 61 -0.71 -3.04 -4.00
C TRP A 61 -0.87 -3.01 -2.49
N VAL A 62 -0.89 -1.81 -1.95
CA VAL A 62 -1.33 -1.52 -0.59
C VAL A 62 -2.71 -0.89 -0.70
N VAL A 63 -3.73 -1.65 -0.27
CA VAL A 63 -5.13 -1.26 -0.38
C VAL A 63 -5.67 -1.00 1.02
N PRO A 64 -5.96 0.26 1.39
CA PRO A 64 -6.50 0.58 2.71
C PRO A 64 -7.87 -0.09 2.90
N HIS A 65 -8.12 -0.56 4.12
CA HIS A 65 -9.47 -0.93 4.51
C HIS A 65 -10.32 0.33 4.59
N PRO A 66 -11.57 0.34 4.09
CA PRO A 66 -12.47 1.46 4.29
C PRO A 66 -12.63 1.68 5.80
N VAL A 67 -12.28 2.88 6.27
CA VAL A 67 -12.59 3.31 7.63
C VAL A 67 -14.09 3.56 7.65
N SER A 68 -14.86 2.59 8.11
CA SER A 68 -16.28 2.79 8.26
C SER A 68 -16.55 3.59 9.52
N ASP A 69 -17.07 4.80 9.38
CA ASP A 69 -18.04 5.33 10.35
C ASP A 69 -19.34 4.51 10.17
N GLY A 70 -19.34 3.23 10.55
CA GLY A 70 -20.50 2.35 10.36
C GLY A 70 -20.31 0.83 10.26
N GLY A 71 -19.16 0.25 10.58
CA GLY A 71 -19.00 -1.21 10.68
C GLY A 71 -18.38 -1.92 9.46
N LEU A 72 -17.97 -3.17 9.63
CA LEU A 72 -17.29 -3.98 8.63
C LEU A 72 -18.24 -4.29 7.46
N CYS A 73 -17.87 -3.98 6.22
CA CYS A 73 -18.58 -4.46 5.03
C CYS A 73 -18.22 -5.93 4.72
N ASP A 74 -18.29 -6.81 5.72
CA ASP A 74 -18.06 -8.26 5.55
C ASP A 74 -19.30 -9.09 5.94
N ASP A 75 -20.50 -8.49 5.95
CA ASP A 75 -21.76 -9.22 6.05
C ASP A 75 -22.52 -9.16 4.70
N GLU A 76 -22.06 -9.91 3.71
CA GLU A 76 -22.91 -10.33 2.56
C GLU A 76 -23.16 -11.85 2.64
N PHE A 77 -24.32 -12.18 3.22
CA PHE A 77 -25.17 -13.38 3.07
C PHE A 77 -24.58 -14.80 3.16
#